data_AF-X1HT70-F1
#
_entry.id   AF-X1HT70-F1
#
_cell.length_a   1.000
_cell.length_b   1.000
_cell.length_c   1.000
_cell.angle_alpha   90.00
_cell.angle_beta   90.00
_cell.angle_gamma   90.00
#
_symmetry.space_group_name_H-M   'P 1'
#
loop_
_entity.id
_entity.type
_entity.pdbx_description
1 polymer ?
#
loop_
_entity_poly.entity_id
_entity_poly.type
_entity_poly.pdbx_seq_one_letter_code
_entity_poly.pdbx_strand_id
1 'polypeptide(L)' 'AKAEISAKTLSGDIACKLPLTSVEKDRKRFKGILNAPEGKIELSTASGDVVIEAL' A
#
# COMPACT_ATOMS: atom_id res chain seq x y z
N ALA A 1 -8.24 13.37 10.42
CA ALA A 1 -7.85 11.96 10.50
C ALA A 1 -7.42 11.49 9.10
N LYS A 2 -6.26 10.83 8.98
CA LYS A 2 -5.75 10.29 7.71
C LYS A 2 -5.20 8.89 8.01
N ALA A 3 -5.44 7.94 7.13
CA ALA A 3 -4.86 6.61 7.24
C ALA A 3 -3.69 6.46 6.27
N GLU A 4 -2.62 5.77 6.67
CA GLU A 4 -1.43 5.57 5.84
C GLU A 4 -1.28 4.09 5.48
N ILE A 5 -0.97 3.82 4.22
CA ILE A 5 -0.67 2.49 3.70
C ILE A 5 0.79 2.48 3.26
N SER A 6 1.56 1.52 3.76
CA SER A 6 2.93 1.25 3.34
C SER A 6 3.08 -0.23 3.02
N ALA A 7 3.51 -0.56 1.80
CA ALA A 7 3.77 -1.92 1.37
C ALA A 7 5.17 -2.07 0.77
N LYS A 8 5.82 -3.20 1.03
CA LYS A 8 7.16 -3.52 0.51
C LYS A 8 7.24 -4.98 0.08
N THR A 9 7.85 -5.22 -1.08
CA THR A 9 8.18 -6.57 -1.57
C THR A 9 9.65 -6.64 -1.95
N LEU A 10 10.28 -7.79 -1.72
CA LEU A 10 11.66 -8.04 -2.18
C LEU A 10 11.66 -8.57 -3.63
N SER A 11 10.71 -9.46 -3.96
CA SER A 11 10.50 -10.09 -5.27
C SER A 11 9.00 -10.29 -5.54
N GLY A 12 8.47 -9.61 -6.55
CA GLY A 12 7.04 -9.56 -6.90
C GLY A 12 6.59 -8.12 -7.18
N ASP A 13 5.30 -7.94 -7.44
CA ASP A 13 4.70 -6.64 -7.75
C ASP A 13 3.76 -6.16 -6.64
N ILE A 14 3.60 -4.84 -6.53
CA ILE A 14 2.64 -4.21 -5.61
C ILE A 14 1.55 -3.49 -6.40
N ALA A 15 0.30 -3.89 -6.17
CA ALA A 15 -0.89 -3.30 -6.74
C ALA A 15 -1.84 -2.80 -5.63
N CYS A 16 -2.32 -1.57 -5.75
CA CYS A 16 -3.32 -1.01 -4.84
C CYS A 16 -4.44 -0.37 -5.66
N LYS A 17 -5.67 -0.75 -5.36
CA LYS A 17 -6.90 -0.28 -6.02
C LYS A 17 -7.73 0.65 -5.12
N LEU A 18 -7.18 1.08 -3.99
CA LEU A 18 -7.87 1.99 -3.08
C LEU A 18 -7.78 3.45 -3.57
N PRO A 19 -8.79 4.29 -3.31
CA PRO A 19 -8.78 5.71 -3.66
C PRO A 19 -7.87 6.50 -2.70
N LEU A 20 -6.56 6.48 -3.00
CA LEU A 20 -5.52 7.10 -2.20
C LEU A 20 -5.20 8.53 -2.66
N THR A 21 -4.94 9.41 -1.71
CA THR A 21 -4.29 10.71 -1.90
C THR A 21 -2.80 10.59 -1.58
N SER A 22 -1.92 11.29 -2.31
CA SER A 22 -0.45 11.17 -2.18
C SER A 22 0.07 9.72 -2.31
N VAL A 23 0.08 9.21 -3.55
CA VAL A 23 0.63 7.89 -3.85
C VAL A 23 2.10 8.02 -4.25
N GLU A 24 2.97 7.33 -3.52
CA GLU A 24 4.37 7.12 -3.88
C GLU A 24 4.54 5.63 -4.20
N LYS A 25 4.80 5.32 -5.47
CA LYS A 25 4.97 3.94 -5.93
C LYS A 25 6.31 3.76 -6.61
N ASP A 26 7.02 2.72 -6.18
CA ASP A 26 8.21 2.18 -6.82
C ASP A 26 7.96 0.70 -7.16
N ARG A 27 8.86 0.04 -7.90
CA ARG A 27 8.73 -1.40 -8.22
C ARG A 27 8.58 -2.27 -6.97
N LYS A 28 9.28 -1.90 -5.88
CA LYS A 28 9.39 -2.72 -4.67
C LYS A 28 8.76 -2.11 -3.42
N ARG A 29 8.25 -0.88 -3.55
CA ARG A 29 7.72 -0.10 -2.42
C ARG A 29 6.48 0.65 -2.86
N PHE A 30 5.51 0.75 -1.96
CA PHE A 30 4.29 1.49 -2.17
C PHE A 30 3.94 2.23 -0.90
N LYS A 31 3.59 3.51 -1.04
CA LYS A 31 3.08 4.33 0.05
C LYS A 31 1.90 5.14 -0.46
N GLY A 32 0.86 5.27 0.37
CA GLY A 32 -0.32 6.06 0.01
C GLY A 32 -1.08 6.51 1.24
N ILE A 33 -1.75 7.65 1.14
CA ILE A 33 -2.63 8.14 2.19
C ILE A 33 -4.08 7.82 1.80
N LEU A 34 -4.78 7.10 2.65
CA LEU A 34 -6.20 6.86 2.53
C LEU A 34 -6.95 7.93 3.32
N ASN A 35 -7.97 8.54 2.71
CA ASN A 35 -8.83 9.55 3.36
C ASN A 35 -9.85 8.87 4.30
N ALA A 36 -9.35 8.02 5.20
CA ALA A 36 -10.12 7.33 6.21
C ALA A 36 -9.80 7.87 7.61
N PRO A 37 -10.71 7.68 8.59
CA PRO A 37 -10.38 7.90 9.99
C PRO A 37 -9.13 7.09 10.38
N GLU A 38 -8.32 7.64 11.29
CA GLU A 38 -6.94 7.25 11.58
C GLU A 38 -6.66 5.74 11.52
N GLY A 39 -5.58 5.36 10.83
CA GLY A 39 -5.16 3.98 10.70
C GLY A 39 -3.81 3.86 9.99
N LYS A 40 -3.02 2.84 10.32
CA LYS A 40 -1.78 2.54 9.62
C LYS A 40 -1.78 1.08 9.18
N ILE A 41 -1.58 0.86 7.89
CA ILE A 41 -1.49 -0.47 7.28
C ILE A 41 -0.05 -0.64 6.78
N GLU A 42 0.68 -1.60 7.35
CA GLU A 42 2.06 -1.90 6.96
C GLU A 42 2.16 -3.36 6.48
N LEU A 43 2.60 -3.54 5.23
CA LEU A 43 2.65 -4.83 4.55
C LEU A 43 4.09 -5.09 4.10
N SER A 44 4.62 -6.28 4.39
CA SER A 44 5.96 -6.68 3.96
C SER A 44 5.96 -8.14 3.53
N THR A 45 6.44 -8.41 2.31
CA THR A 45 6.65 -9.76 1.81
C THR A 45 8.06 -9.93 1.25
N ALA A 46 8.63 -11.12 1.40
CA ALA A 46 9.92 -11.48 0.82
C ALA A 46 9.77 -12.03 -0.61
N SER A 47 8.65 -12.68 -0.92
CA SER A 47 8.40 -13.22 -2.26
C SER A 47 6.91 -13.32 -2.49
N GLY A 48 6.46 -12.86 -3.66
CA GLY A 48 5.06 -12.83 -4.06
C GLY A 48 4.51 -11.42 -4.19
N ASP A 49 3.32 -11.36 -4.78
CA ASP A 49 2.63 -10.13 -5.13
C ASP A 49 1.75 -9.63 -3.98
N VAL A 50 1.69 -8.31 -3.83
CA VAL A 50 0.83 -7.65 -2.83
C VAL A 50 -0.29 -6.94 -3.57
N VAL A 51 -1.53 -7.37 -3.34
CA VAL A 51 -2.72 -6.73 -3.88
C VAL A 51 -3.56 -6.17 -2.73
N ILE A 52 -3.85 -4.87 -2.80
CA ILE A 52 -4.65 -4.15 -1.81
C ILE A 52 -5.91 -3.63 -2.50
N GLU A 53 -7.07 -4.14 -2.09
CA GLU A 53 -8.38 -3.77 -2.63
C GLU A 53 -9.44 -3.71 -1.53
N ALA A 54 -10.48 -2.88 -1.75
CA ALA A 54 -11.65 -2.84 -0.89
C ALA A 54 -12.61 -3.97 -1.31
N LEU A 55 -13.20 -4.65 -0.33
CA LEU A 55 -14.31 -5.58 -0.52
C LEU A 55 -15.63 -4.83 -0.73
#